data_AF-A0A5E4JNY7-F1
#
_entry.id   AF-A0A5E4JNY7-F1
#
_cell.length_a   1.000
_cell.length_b   1.000
_cell.length_c   1.000
_cell.angle_alpha   90.00
_cell.angle_beta   90.00
_cell.angle_gamma   90.00
#
_symmetry.space_group_name_H-M   'P 1'
#
loop_
_entity.id
_entity.type
_entity.pdbx_description
1 polymer ?
#
loop_
_entity_poly.entity_id
_entity_poly.type
_entity_poly.pdbx_seq_one_letter_code
_entity_poly.pdbx_strand_id
1 'polypeptide(L)'
;MKNKYLDLTLMLTILIVILGALMTYSYIKEGNSQNIIGGDKDSHGCLGPAGYSWNSSIGACIREWELDSNKKEAAKVAIGPISYPVTILEVKALECSGCFKVEIQRNDNQNKMTIELNDWKYVFKDCKNYTYSDCRSNCAVCPPCEVCSSLSCNT
;
A
#
# COMPACT_ATOMS: atom_id res chain seq x y z
N MET A 1 65.21 13.41 32.44
CA MET A 1 64.11 14.39 32.62
C MET A 1 63.21 14.59 31.39
N LYS A 2 63.44 13.93 30.24
CA LYS A 2 62.61 14.12 29.01
C LYS A 2 61.35 13.22 28.95
N ASN A 3 61.33 12.08 29.66
CA ASN A 3 60.20 11.11 29.60
C ASN A 3 58.91 11.59 30.30
N LYS A 4 59.01 12.39 31.37
CA LYS A 4 57.80 12.88 32.09
C LYS A 4 56.96 13.85 31.26
N TYR A 5 57.59 14.59 30.35
CA TYR A 5 56.90 15.52 29.44
C TYR A 5 56.25 14.77 28.28
N LEU A 6 56.86 13.68 27.78
CA LEU A 6 56.29 12.84 26.73
C LEU A 6 55.01 12.13 27.21
N ASP A 7 55.03 11.56 28.41
CA ASP A 7 53.85 10.96 29.04
C ASP A 7 52.74 11.99 29.27
N LEU A 8 53.08 13.20 29.75
CA LEU A 8 52.10 14.25 29.98
C LEU A 8 51.47 14.74 28.66
N THR A 9 52.25 14.88 27.59
CA THR A 9 51.73 15.24 26.27
C THR A 9 50.83 14.15 25.69
N LEU A 10 51.16 12.86 25.91
CA LEU A 10 50.35 11.73 25.46
C LEU A 10 49.00 11.65 26.19
N MET A 11 48.99 11.92 27.50
CA MET A 11 47.75 11.96 28.27
C MET A 11 46.84 13.13 27.84
N LEU A 12 47.41 14.28 27.52
CA LEU A 12 46.65 15.45 27.08
C LEU A 12 46.00 15.22 25.70
N THR A 13 46.71 14.57 24.77
CA THR A 13 46.16 14.27 23.43
C THR A 13 45.04 13.24 23.51
N ILE A 14 45.18 12.21 24.34
CA ILE A 14 44.11 11.23 24.59
C ILE A 14 42.87 11.90 25.16
N LEU A 15 43.03 12.81 26.13
CA LEU A 15 41.91 13.53 26.73
C LEU A 15 41.16 14.40 25.70
N ILE A 16 41.89 15.10 24.83
CA ILE A 16 41.30 15.92 23.76
C ILE A 16 40.53 15.06 22.76
N VAL A 17 41.07 13.88 22.39
CA VAL A 17 40.39 12.94 21.49
C VAL A 17 39.10 12.40 22.12
N ILE A 18 39.12 12.06 23.41
CA ILE A 18 37.94 11.59 24.14
C ILE A 18 36.87 12.69 24.22
N LEU A 19 37.26 13.91 24.58
CA LEU A 19 36.33 15.05 24.64
C LEU A 19 35.75 15.37 23.26
N GLY A 20 36.57 15.32 22.21
CA GLY A 20 36.12 15.47 20.83
C GLY A 20 35.11 14.40 20.43
N ALA A 21 35.37 13.13 20.78
CA ALA A 21 34.47 12.01 20.48
C ALA A 21 33.13 12.11 21.25
N LEU A 22 33.14 12.59 22.50
CA LEU A 22 31.92 12.79 23.30
C LEU A 22 31.06 13.93 22.73
N MET A 23 31.70 15.02 22.28
CA MET A 23 31.02 16.15 21.66
C MET A 23 30.42 15.76 20.30
N THR A 24 31.16 15.03 19.46
CA THR A 24 30.63 14.54 18.17
C THR A 24 29.53 13.50 18.34
N TYR A 25 29.63 12.60 19.34
CA TYR A 25 28.58 11.65 19.66
C TYR A 25 27.26 12.34 20.04
N SER A 26 27.35 13.40 20.85
CA SER A 26 26.18 14.19 21.25
C SER A 26 25.54 14.91 20.05
N TYR A 27 26.37 15.43 19.14
CA TYR A 27 25.91 16.07 17.90
C TYR A 27 25.20 15.09 16.95
N ILE A 28 25.71 13.86 16.82
CA ILE A 28 25.10 12.83 15.95
C ILE A 28 23.80 12.27 16.56
N LYS A 29 23.66 12.29 17.89
CA LYS A 29 22.45 11.81 18.59
C LYS A 29 21.22 12.67 18.27
N GLU A 30 21.41 13.91 17.85
CA GLU A 30 20.33 14.80 17.41
C GLU A 30 19.94 14.44 15.97
N GLY A 31 19.40 13.22 15.84
CA GLY A 31 18.78 12.71 14.63
C GLY A 31 17.66 13.64 14.22
N ASN A 32 17.97 14.44 13.20
CA ASN A 32 17.11 15.34 12.47
C ASN A 32 15.67 14.80 12.37
N SER A 33 14.75 15.34 13.18
CA SER A 33 13.32 15.15 13.01
C SER A 33 12.86 15.91 11.78
N GLN A 34 13.28 15.44 10.60
CA GLN A 34 12.66 15.82 9.35
C GLN A 34 11.20 15.42 9.50
N ASN A 35 10.33 16.42 9.56
CA ASN A 35 8.90 16.21 9.49
C ASN A 35 8.63 15.60 8.11
N ILE A 36 8.54 14.27 8.03
CA ILE A 36 8.36 13.56 6.76
C ILE A 36 6.99 13.97 6.23
N ILE A 37 6.99 14.87 5.25
CA ILE A 37 5.77 15.29 4.56
C ILE A 37 5.39 14.21 3.57
N GLY A 38 4.71 13.17 4.05
CA GLY A 38 4.22 12.06 3.22
C GLY A 38 4.06 10.76 4.00
N GLY A 39 3.21 9.88 3.48
CA GLY A 39 2.90 8.59 4.13
C GLY A 39 1.74 8.65 5.12
N ASP A 40 1.23 9.83 5.46
CA ASP A 40 0.07 10.00 6.32
C ASP A 40 -1.18 9.38 5.69
N LYS A 41 -1.79 8.45 6.42
CA LYS A 41 -3.01 7.75 6.02
C LYS A 41 -4.16 8.10 6.94
N ASP A 42 -5.37 8.17 6.39
CA ASP A 42 -6.59 8.30 7.18
C ASP A 42 -6.98 6.96 7.86
N SER A 43 -8.09 6.94 8.60
CA SER A 43 -8.58 5.74 9.30
C SER A 43 -8.97 4.57 8.39
N HIS A 44 -9.15 4.81 7.09
CA HIS A 44 -9.43 3.79 6.08
C HIS A 44 -8.16 3.37 5.31
N GLY A 45 -7.01 3.96 5.65
CA GLY A 45 -5.73 3.70 5.02
C GLY A 45 -5.48 4.52 3.75
N CYS A 46 -6.29 5.54 3.46
CA CYS A 46 -6.15 6.38 2.28
C CYS A 46 -5.01 7.39 2.45
N LEU A 47 -4.15 7.50 1.44
CA LEU A 47 -2.99 8.40 1.45
C LEU A 47 -3.42 9.84 1.12
N GLY A 48 -3.85 10.58 2.15
CA GLY A 48 -4.35 11.95 2.05
C GLY A 48 -3.41 12.93 1.33
N PRO A 49 -2.10 12.97 1.65
CA PRO A 49 -1.14 13.84 0.96
C PRO A 49 -0.99 13.57 -0.54
N ALA A 50 -1.31 12.36 -1.00
CA ALA A 50 -1.35 12.00 -2.42
C ALA A 50 -2.73 12.24 -3.06
N GLY A 51 -3.66 12.85 -2.32
CA GLY A 51 -4.98 13.22 -2.82
C GLY A 51 -6.06 12.15 -2.68
N TYR A 52 -5.77 11.04 -2.01
CA TYR A 52 -6.75 9.97 -1.81
C TYR A 52 -7.61 10.21 -0.58
N SER A 53 -8.91 10.02 -0.72
CA SER A 53 -9.87 10.02 0.38
C SER A 53 -10.80 8.82 0.29
N TRP A 54 -11.31 8.37 1.43
CA TRP A 54 -12.30 7.31 1.48
C TRP A 54 -13.63 7.73 0.87
N ASN A 55 -14.13 6.95 -0.09
CA ASN A 55 -15.49 7.11 -0.63
C ASN A 55 -16.35 5.91 -0.20
N SER A 56 -17.37 6.16 0.63
CA SER A 56 -18.22 5.10 1.19
C SER A 56 -19.17 4.44 0.19
N SER A 57 -19.55 5.15 -0.88
CA SER A 57 -20.42 4.60 -1.94
C SER A 57 -19.68 3.58 -2.81
N ILE A 58 -18.38 3.82 -3.02
CA ILE A 58 -17.50 2.92 -3.76
C ILE A 58 -16.89 1.89 -2.83
N GLY A 59 -16.57 2.22 -1.58
CA GLY A 59 -15.86 1.33 -0.66
C GLY A 59 -14.35 1.26 -0.90
N ALA A 60 -13.76 2.34 -1.43
CA ALA A 60 -12.33 2.42 -1.72
C ALA A 60 -11.78 3.84 -1.52
N CYS A 61 -10.45 3.93 -1.41
CA CYS A 61 -9.75 5.21 -1.49
C CYS A 61 -9.67 5.67 -2.94
N ILE A 62 -10.13 6.89 -3.23
CA ILE A 62 -10.16 7.44 -4.59
C ILE A 62 -9.68 8.89 -4.64
N ARG A 63 -9.35 9.36 -5.84
CA ARG A 63 -9.23 10.79 -6.13
C ARG A 63 -10.48 11.23 -6.89
N GLU A 64 -11.36 11.96 -6.21
CA GLU A 64 -12.70 12.27 -6.72
C GLU A 64 -12.69 12.96 -8.09
N TRP A 65 -11.62 13.71 -8.41
CA TRP A 65 -11.46 14.44 -9.68
C TRP A 65 -11.03 13.58 -10.87
N GLU A 66 -10.58 12.34 -10.65
CA GLU A 66 -10.11 11.45 -11.74
C GLU A 66 -11.24 10.60 -12.32
N LEU A 67 -12.34 10.48 -11.57
CA LEU A 67 -13.46 9.60 -11.86
C LEU A 67 -14.72 10.42 -12.20
N ASP A 68 -15.16 10.32 -13.45
CA ASP A 68 -16.53 10.68 -13.83
C ASP A 68 -17.55 9.64 -13.32
N SER A 69 -18.84 9.89 -13.53
CA SER A 69 -19.92 9.00 -13.06
C SER A 69 -19.77 7.55 -13.55
N ASN A 70 -19.35 7.35 -14.80
CA ASN A 70 -19.20 6.01 -15.37
C ASN A 70 -17.99 5.30 -14.75
N LYS A 71 -16.89 6.02 -14.55
CA LYS A 71 -15.69 5.47 -13.89
C LYS A 71 -15.94 5.13 -12.42
N LYS A 72 -16.75 5.92 -11.71
CA LYS A 72 -17.16 5.61 -10.32
C LYS A 72 -17.97 4.32 -10.25
N GLU A 73 -18.92 4.15 -11.17
CA GLU A 73 -19.71 2.92 -11.26
C GLU A 73 -18.84 1.72 -11.63
N ALA A 74 -17.91 1.88 -12.58
CA ALA A 74 -16.93 0.84 -12.92
C ALA A 74 -16.05 0.45 -11.72
N ALA A 75 -15.56 1.44 -10.96
CA ALA A 75 -14.76 1.18 -9.76
C ALA A 75 -15.56 0.40 -8.71
N LYS A 76 -16.82 0.78 -8.49
CA LYS A 76 -17.73 0.09 -7.57
C LYS A 76 -17.98 -1.36 -7.98
N VAL A 77 -18.25 -1.60 -9.26
CA VAL A 77 -18.41 -2.97 -9.80
C VAL A 77 -17.12 -3.78 -9.64
N ALA A 78 -15.98 -3.18 -9.97
CA ALA A 78 -14.69 -3.87 -9.89
C ALA A 78 -14.32 -4.29 -8.46
N ILE A 79 -14.56 -3.44 -7.47
CA ILE A 79 -14.20 -3.74 -6.07
C ILE A 79 -15.27 -4.53 -5.32
N GLY A 80 -16.48 -4.71 -5.86
CA GLY A 80 -17.59 -5.41 -5.19
C GLY A 80 -17.21 -6.77 -4.55
N PRO A 81 -16.40 -7.62 -5.21
CA PRO A 81 -15.93 -8.89 -4.64
C PRO A 81 -14.72 -8.78 -3.68
N ILE A 82 -14.20 -7.58 -3.44
CA ILE A 82 -12.98 -7.37 -2.67
C ILE A 82 -13.32 -7.17 -1.19
N SER A 83 -12.77 -8.02 -0.31
CA SER A 83 -13.05 -8.03 1.13
C SER A 83 -12.10 -7.16 1.97
N TYR A 84 -11.10 -6.54 1.35
CA TYR A 84 -10.07 -5.76 2.04
C TYR A 84 -9.97 -4.31 1.51
N PRO A 85 -9.45 -3.36 2.30
CA PRO A 85 -9.32 -1.96 1.86
C PRO A 85 -8.37 -1.81 0.68
N VAL A 86 -8.82 -1.06 -0.33
CA VAL A 86 -8.06 -0.80 -1.56
C VAL A 86 -8.11 0.67 -1.96
N THR A 87 -7.13 1.06 -2.77
CA THR A 87 -7.03 2.36 -3.43
C THR A 87 -7.20 2.17 -4.93
N ILE A 88 -8.09 2.94 -5.56
CA ILE A 88 -8.23 2.98 -7.02
C ILE A 88 -7.09 3.82 -7.59
N LEU A 89 -6.17 3.20 -8.32
CA LEU A 89 -5.05 3.90 -8.95
C LEU A 89 -5.43 4.52 -10.29
N GLU A 90 -6.18 3.81 -11.11
CA GLU A 90 -6.62 4.28 -12.44
C GLU A 90 -7.90 3.57 -12.87
N VAL A 91 -8.78 4.28 -13.58
CA VAL A 91 -9.92 3.70 -14.31
C VAL A 91 -9.88 4.16 -15.76
N LYS A 92 -9.56 3.24 -16.66
CA LYS A 92 -9.48 3.47 -18.10
C LYS A 92 -10.69 2.88 -18.82
N ALA A 93 -11.44 3.70 -19.54
CA ALA A 93 -12.49 3.23 -20.46
C ALA A 93 -11.86 2.56 -21.68
N LEU A 94 -12.48 1.48 -22.15
CA LEU A 94 -12.05 0.72 -23.34
C LEU A 94 -13.03 0.94 -24.51
N GLU A 95 -12.72 0.37 -25.67
CA GLU A 95 -13.50 0.51 -26.92
C GLU A 95 -14.79 -0.34 -26.93
N CYS A 96 -15.59 -0.27 -25.85
CA CYS A 96 -16.96 -0.78 -25.81
C CYS A 96 -17.75 -0.16 -24.66
N SER A 97 -19.08 -0.12 -24.80
CA SER A 97 -19.96 0.34 -23.73
C SER A 97 -19.83 -0.57 -22.51
N GLY A 98 -19.59 0.01 -21.34
CA GLY A 98 -19.41 -0.76 -20.10
C GLY A 98 -18.06 -1.47 -19.95
N CYS A 99 -17.09 -1.18 -20.82
CA CYS A 99 -15.78 -1.81 -20.75
C CYS A 99 -14.75 -0.92 -20.07
N PHE A 100 -14.11 -1.44 -19.04
CA PHE A 100 -13.15 -0.69 -18.23
C PHE A 100 -11.97 -1.55 -17.84
N LYS A 101 -10.83 -0.91 -17.65
CA LYS A 101 -9.67 -1.45 -16.96
C LYS A 101 -9.46 -0.65 -15.68
N VAL A 102 -9.62 -1.31 -14.55
CA VAL A 102 -9.54 -0.72 -13.21
C VAL A 102 -8.29 -1.23 -12.53
N GLU A 103 -7.33 -0.35 -12.28
CA GLU A 103 -6.14 -0.66 -11.50
C GLU A 103 -6.38 -0.29 -10.05
N ILE A 104 -6.16 -1.25 -9.16
CA ILE A 104 -6.30 -1.05 -7.72
C ILE A 104 -5.02 -1.47 -7.00
N GLN A 105 -4.79 -0.86 -5.86
CA GLN A 105 -3.71 -1.19 -4.94
C GLN A 105 -4.29 -1.58 -3.59
N ARG A 106 -3.77 -2.66 -3.01
CA ARG A 106 -4.05 -3.03 -1.63
C ARG A 106 -3.41 -2.07 -0.64
N ASN A 107 -4.17 -1.65 0.37
CA ASN A 107 -3.67 -0.67 1.34
C ASN A 107 -2.67 -1.28 2.35
N ASP A 108 -2.67 -2.60 2.52
CA ASP A 108 -1.87 -3.34 3.51
C ASP A 108 -0.47 -3.71 3.01
N ASN A 109 -0.35 -4.12 1.74
CA ASN A 109 0.90 -4.63 1.16
C ASN A 109 1.31 -3.95 -0.14
N GLN A 110 0.56 -2.94 -0.59
CA GLN A 110 0.80 -2.18 -1.82
C GLN A 110 0.77 -3.01 -3.12
N ASN A 111 0.33 -4.26 -3.05
CA ASN A 111 0.18 -5.10 -4.23
C ASN A 111 -0.86 -4.50 -5.17
N LYS A 112 -0.54 -4.47 -6.46
CA LYS A 112 -1.37 -3.89 -7.50
C LYS A 112 -2.03 -5.01 -8.30
N MET A 113 -3.29 -4.81 -8.64
CA MET A 113 -4.03 -5.73 -9.48
C MET A 113 -4.90 -4.94 -10.45
N THR A 114 -5.16 -5.56 -11.60
CA THR A 114 -5.94 -4.97 -12.66
C THR A 114 -7.17 -5.81 -12.90
N ILE A 115 -8.33 -5.16 -12.84
CA ILE A 115 -9.63 -5.76 -13.08
C ILE A 115 -10.14 -5.25 -14.42
N GLU A 116 -10.52 -6.16 -15.30
CA GLU A 116 -11.17 -5.80 -16.55
C GLU A 116 -12.67 -6.07 -16.47
N LEU A 117 -13.44 -5.07 -16.91
CA LEU A 117 -14.87 -5.15 -17.06
C LEU A 117 -15.23 -5.20 -18.55
N ASN A 118 -16.25 -6.00 -18.87
CA ASN A 118 -16.89 -6.05 -20.18
C ASN A 118 -18.41 -6.00 -19.95
N ASP A 119 -19.11 -5.08 -20.63
CA ASP A 119 -20.55 -4.87 -20.43
C ASP A 119 -20.93 -4.72 -18.94
N TRP A 120 -20.19 -3.87 -18.22
CA TRP A 120 -20.37 -3.62 -16.78
C TRP A 120 -20.22 -4.87 -15.90
N LYS A 121 -19.56 -5.92 -16.39
CA LYS A 121 -19.37 -7.19 -15.65
C LYS A 121 -17.90 -7.55 -15.57
N TYR A 122 -17.52 -8.16 -14.46
CA TYR A 122 -16.17 -8.65 -14.23
C TYR A 122 -15.77 -9.72 -15.26
N VAL A 123 -14.58 -9.59 -15.86
CA VAL A 123 -14.02 -10.59 -16.76
C VAL A 123 -13.07 -11.49 -15.98
N PHE A 124 -13.50 -12.73 -15.73
CA PHE A 124 -12.67 -13.76 -15.12
C PHE A 124 -11.72 -14.35 -16.16
N LYS A 125 -10.47 -13.86 -16.20
CA LYS A 125 -9.46 -14.37 -17.14
C LYS A 125 -8.92 -15.76 -16.78
N ASP A 126 -8.85 -16.07 -15.48
CA ASP A 126 -8.19 -17.28 -14.96
C ASP A 126 -9.16 -18.43 -14.62
N CYS A 127 -10.48 -18.25 -14.81
CA CYS A 127 -11.48 -19.26 -14.44
C CYS A 127 -11.81 -20.27 -15.55
N LYS A 128 -11.06 -20.29 -16.66
CA LYS A 128 -11.39 -21.14 -17.83
C LYS A 128 -11.35 -22.65 -17.54
N ASN A 129 -10.67 -23.07 -16.47
CA ASN A 129 -10.45 -24.48 -16.12
C ASN A 129 -11.02 -24.90 -14.74
N TYR A 130 -11.82 -24.06 -14.09
CA TYR A 130 -12.36 -24.38 -12.76
C TYR A 130 -13.76 -24.99 -12.86
N THR A 131 -13.96 -26.16 -12.27
CA THR A 131 -15.23 -26.89 -12.29
C THR A 131 -15.85 -26.94 -10.90
N TYR A 132 -17.18 -27.12 -10.81
CA TYR A 132 -17.90 -27.19 -9.53
C TYR A 132 -17.39 -28.33 -8.61
N SER A 133 -16.75 -29.36 -9.17
CA SER A 133 -16.10 -30.44 -8.43
C SER A 133 -14.84 -30.01 -7.66
N ASP A 134 -14.25 -28.87 -8.00
CA ASP A 134 -13.06 -28.34 -7.33
C ASP A 134 -13.40 -27.58 -6.03
N CYS A 135 -14.70 -27.51 -5.70
CA CYS A 135 -15.24 -26.84 -4.52
C CYS A 135 -15.07 -27.65 -3.23
N ARG A 136 -14.43 -27.04 -2.23
CA ARG A 136 -14.39 -27.60 -0.87
C ARG A 136 -15.78 -27.48 -0.25
N SER A 137 -16.25 -28.56 0.38
CA SER A 137 -17.62 -28.69 0.92
C SER A 137 -18.00 -27.68 2.01
N ASN A 138 -17.02 -26.95 2.56
CA ASN A 138 -17.18 -25.95 3.61
C ASN A 138 -17.11 -24.49 3.12
N CYS A 139 -17.02 -24.24 1.81
CA CYS A 139 -17.04 -22.88 1.29
C CYS A 139 -18.51 -22.45 1.05
N ALA A 140 -18.94 -21.34 1.65
CA ALA A 140 -20.31 -20.82 1.55
C ALA A 140 -20.64 -20.25 0.16
N VAL A 141 -19.62 -19.95 -0.64
CA VAL A 141 -19.70 -19.48 -2.02
C VAL A 141 -18.63 -20.21 -2.82
N CYS A 142 -18.97 -20.72 -4.00
CA CYS A 142 -18.05 -21.46 -4.84
C CYS A 142 -18.17 -21.05 -6.33
N PRO A 143 -17.06 -21.09 -7.12
CA PRO A 143 -16.82 -20.20 -8.26
C PRO A 143 -17.81 -20.30 -9.46
N PRO A 144 -17.73 -19.37 -10.45
CA PRO A 144 -16.46 -18.96 -11.05
C PRO A 144 -15.88 -17.66 -10.46
N CYS A 145 -16.16 -17.29 -9.21
CA CYS A 145 -15.73 -16.00 -8.68
C CYS A 145 -15.52 -16.01 -7.17
N GLU A 146 -14.29 -16.16 -6.72
CA GLU A 146 -13.71 -15.24 -5.73
C GLU A 146 -12.20 -15.39 -5.90
N VAL A 147 -11.47 -14.28 -5.91
CA VAL A 147 -10.02 -14.32 -5.76
C VAL A 147 -9.77 -15.24 -4.58
N CYS A 148 -9.11 -16.39 -4.79
CA CYS A 148 -8.73 -17.32 -3.73
C CYS A 148 -7.78 -16.63 -2.75
N SER A 149 -8.30 -15.68 -1.98
CA SER A 149 -7.77 -15.39 -0.68
C SER A 149 -8.18 -16.59 0.15
N SER A 150 -7.18 -17.26 0.69
CA SER A 150 -7.26 -18.38 1.63
C SER A 150 -8.03 -18.05 2.93
N LEU A 151 -8.84 -16.99 2.94
CA LEU A 151 -9.51 -16.40 4.09
C LEU A 151 -11.04 -16.58 4.09
N SER A 152 -11.66 -17.04 2.99
CA SER A 152 -13.12 -17.28 2.92
C SER A 152 -13.56 -18.75 3.06
N CYS A 153 -12.64 -19.72 3.17
CA CYS A 153 -13.01 -21.08 3.54
C CYS A 153 -12.60 -21.29 5.00
N ASN A 154 -13.59 -21.28 5.89
CA ASN A 154 -13.40 -21.52 7.33
C ASN A 154 -12.58 -22.80 7.53
N THR A 155 -11.61 -22.74 8.42
CA THR A 155 -10.99 -23.92 9.01
C THR A 155 -11.99 -24.64 9.90
#